data_AF-R7HWQ3-F1
#
_entry.id   AF-R7HWQ3-F1
#
_cell.length_a   1.000
_cell.length_b   1.000
_cell.length_c   1.000
_cell.angle_alpha   90.00
_cell.angle_beta   90.00
_cell.angle_gamma   90.00
#
_symmetry.space_group_name_H-M   'P 1'
#
loop_
_entity.id
_entity.type
_entity.pdbx_description
1 polymer ?
#
loop_
_entity_poly.entity_id
_entity_poly.type
_entity_poly.pdbx_seq_one_letter_code
_entity_poly.pdbx_strand_id
1 'polypeptide(L)'
;MYEKLKLKYFFAVIKNIMTKSFFVNPFEKKPDKDPMTPTYVKPDGTQVIEKKEEFGLTVYEKCPDGALIFRSYNKSGKLILDFARNLNFEVGHRYDDLGNMVYKYDSVYDEHNVLAIKNEYDIEYYDDGKKKLEVLTKFPDDVTVYMQYDKSGKRIEKIEERGTVKTWFDENDKPIKREIDRGSGGIITQDLRNQ
;
A
#
# COMPACT_ATOMS: atom_id res chain seq x y z
N MET A 1 -8.99 -22.03 31.21
CA MET A 1 -8.09 -23.20 31.44
C MET A 1 -7.20 -23.55 30.22
N TYR A 2 -7.16 -22.74 29.15
CA TYR A 2 -6.37 -23.05 27.93
C TYR A 2 -5.19 -22.10 27.66
N GLU A 3 -5.06 -20.96 28.34
CA GLU A 3 -3.95 -20.02 28.10
C GLU A 3 -2.68 -20.29 28.93
N LYS A 4 -2.78 -20.97 30.08
CA LYS A 4 -1.62 -21.26 30.93
C LYS A 4 -0.80 -22.50 30.51
N LEU A 5 -1.25 -23.26 29.50
CA LEU A 5 -0.55 -24.46 29.03
C LEU A 5 0.36 -24.23 27.81
N LYS A 6 0.19 -23.17 27.01
CA LYS A 6 1.08 -22.92 25.85
C LYS A 6 2.46 -22.38 26.25
N LEU A 7 2.54 -21.60 27.32
CA LEU A 7 3.82 -21.01 27.76
C LEU A 7 4.80 -22.02 28.38
N LYS A 8 4.30 -23.15 28.91
CA LYS A 8 5.14 -24.17 29.56
C LYS A 8 5.78 -25.16 28.57
N TYR A 9 5.20 -25.36 27.38
CA TYR A 9 5.76 -26.28 26.38
C TYR A 9 6.85 -25.66 25.50
N PHE A 10 6.94 -24.33 25.43
CA PHE A 10 7.97 -23.66 24.63
C PHE A 10 9.34 -23.58 25.34
N PHE A 11 9.36 -23.59 26.68
CA PHE A 11 10.59 -23.44 27.47
C PHE A 11 11.33 -24.75 27.80
N ALA A 12 10.76 -25.92 27.47
CA ALA A 12 11.33 -27.21 27.86
C ALA A 12 12.12 -27.94 26.74
N VAL A 13 12.06 -27.48 25.49
CA VAL A 13 12.73 -28.18 24.36
C VAL A 13 14.13 -27.63 24.05
N ILE A 14 14.49 -26.43 24.54
CA ILE A 14 15.81 -25.84 24.27
C ILE A 14 16.72 -25.98 25.49
N LYS A 15 16.83 -27.21 26.03
CA LYS A 15 17.74 -27.49 27.14
C LYS A 15 18.31 -28.91 27.04
N ASN A 16 18.97 -29.21 25.92
CA ASN A 16 20.15 -30.08 25.83
C ASN A 16 20.35 -30.54 24.39
N ILE A 17 21.15 -29.80 23.61
CA ILE A 17 22.18 -30.38 22.74
C ILE A 17 23.40 -29.45 22.81
N MET A 18 24.23 -29.62 23.84
CA MET A 18 25.68 -29.51 23.66
C MET A 18 26.11 -30.82 22.98
N THR A 19 26.96 -30.91 21.97
CA THR A 19 28.29 -30.33 21.77
C THR A 19 28.70 -30.60 20.31
N LYS A 20 29.41 -29.66 19.66
CA LYS A 20 30.75 -29.86 19.08
C LYS A 20 31.19 -28.60 18.31
N SER A 21 32.13 -27.92 18.95
CA SER A 21 33.25 -27.15 18.40
C SER A 21 33.17 -26.69 16.94
N PHE A 22 33.02 -25.39 16.75
CA PHE A 22 34.00 -24.65 15.96
C PHE A 22 34.37 -23.41 16.77
N PHE A 23 35.66 -23.20 16.98
CA PHE A 23 36.19 -21.90 17.41
C PHE A 23 35.58 -20.85 16.49
N VAL A 24 34.68 -20.00 16.98
CA VAL A 24 34.31 -18.80 16.25
C VAL A 24 35.40 -17.81 16.57
N ASN A 25 36.24 -17.54 15.58
CA ASN A 25 37.28 -16.53 15.69
C ASN A 25 36.63 -15.20 16.07
N PRO A 26 36.96 -14.56 17.21
CA PRO A 26 36.37 -13.28 17.60
C PRO A 26 36.77 -12.12 16.66
N PHE A 27 37.65 -12.39 15.68
CA PHE A 27 38.05 -11.49 14.62
C PHE A 27 37.46 -11.81 13.24
N GLU A 28 36.51 -12.75 13.12
CA GLU A 28 35.73 -12.85 11.88
C GLU A 28 34.83 -11.62 11.76
N LYS A 29 35.39 -10.57 11.15
CA LYS A 29 34.60 -9.57 10.43
C LYS A 29 33.78 -10.35 9.42
N LYS A 30 32.52 -10.64 9.74
CA LYS A 30 31.50 -10.79 8.70
C LYS A 30 31.70 -9.58 7.80
N PRO A 31 31.87 -9.73 6.48
CA PRO A 31 32.07 -8.56 5.65
C PRO A 31 30.88 -7.65 5.92
N ASP A 32 31.18 -6.40 6.30
CA ASP A 32 30.31 -5.25 6.22
C ASP A 32 29.95 -5.06 4.73
N LYS A 33 29.29 -6.06 4.11
CA LYS A 33 28.74 -5.91 2.79
C LYS A 33 27.70 -4.82 2.95
N ASP A 34 28.00 -3.67 2.38
CA ASP A 34 27.06 -2.57 2.28
C ASP A 34 25.71 -3.18 1.88
N PRO A 35 24.65 -3.02 2.69
CA PRO A 35 23.33 -3.58 2.39
C PRO A 35 22.75 -3.06 1.08
N MET A 36 23.41 -2.12 0.42
CA MET A 36 23.09 -1.57 -0.89
C MET A 36 24.01 -2.04 -2.02
N THR A 37 24.88 -3.03 -1.78
CA THR A 37 25.71 -3.66 -2.82
C THR A 37 24.80 -4.36 -3.83
N PRO A 38 24.90 -4.06 -5.14
CA PRO A 38 24.10 -4.74 -6.16
C PRO A 38 24.37 -6.25 -6.20
N THR A 39 23.31 -7.05 -6.26
CA THR A 39 23.38 -8.49 -6.56
C THR A 39 23.86 -8.70 -7.99
N TYR A 40 23.37 -7.88 -8.93
CA TYR A 40 23.81 -7.85 -10.32
C TYR A 40 23.51 -6.49 -10.96
N VAL A 41 24.04 -6.28 -12.17
CA VAL A 41 23.81 -5.09 -12.99
C VAL A 41 23.24 -5.54 -14.33
N LYS A 42 22.12 -4.93 -14.75
CA LYS A 42 21.48 -5.20 -16.05
C LYS A 42 22.29 -4.56 -17.19
N PRO A 43 22.10 -4.97 -18.46
CA PRO A 43 22.83 -4.41 -19.61
C PRO A 43 22.65 -2.90 -19.80
N ASP A 44 21.53 -2.34 -19.36
CA ASP A 44 21.25 -0.90 -19.39
C ASP A 44 21.99 -0.12 -18.28
N GLY A 45 22.67 -0.79 -17.35
CA GLY A 45 23.35 -0.19 -16.21
C GLY A 45 22.52 -0.16 -14.92
N THR A 46 21.28 -0.64 -14.95
CA THR A 46 20.43 -0.73 -13.75
C THR A 46 21.05 -1.66 -12.72
N GLN A 47 21.27 -1.13 -11.52
CA GLN A 47 21.79 -1.91 -10.40
C GLN A 47 20.63 -2.58 -9.66
N VAL A 48 20.67 -3.90 -9.55
CA VAL A 48 19.64 -4.68 -8.86
C VAL A 48 20.19 -5.21 -7.55
N ILE A 49 19.47 -4.94 -6.45
CA ILE A 49 19.78 -5.42 -5.11
C ILE A 49 18.64 -6.32 -4.66
N GLU A 50 18.94 -7.59 -4.40
CA GLU A 50 17.98 -8.58 -3.96
C GLU A 50 18.23 -8.95 -2.50
N LYS A 51 17.19 -8.90 -1.67
CA LYS A 51 17.23 -9.26 -0.25
C LYS A 51 16.20 -10.33 0.03
N LYS A 52 16.67 -11.51 0.45
CA LYS A 52 15.80 -12.57 0.96
C LYS A 52 15.56 -12.30 2.44
N GLU A 53 14.32 -11.98 2.77
CA GLU A 53 13.88 -11.65 4.12
C GLU A 53 13.01 -12.79 4.68
N GLU A 54 12.70 -12.75 5.98
CA GLU A 54 11.84 -13.76 6.62
C GLU A 54 10.49 -13.92 5.92
N PHE A 55 9.96 -12.85 5.31
CA PHE A 55 8.64 -12.84 4.68
C PHE A 55 8.64 -13.07 3.17
N GLY A 56 9.82 -13.14 2.52
CA GLY A 56 9.94 -13.40 1.09
C GLY A 56 11.15 -12.75 0.43
N LEU A 57 10.96 -12.13 -0.73
CA LEU A 57 12.02 -11.51 -1.53
C LEU A 57 11.70 -10.04 -1.75
N THR A 58 12.68 -9.18 -1.50
CA THR A 58 12.62 -7.76 -1.83
C THR A 58 13.67 -7.44 -2.88
N VAL A 59 13.28 -6.69 -3.91
CA VAL A 59 14.12 -6.27 -5.03
C VAL A 59 14.11 -4.74 -5.10
N TYR A 60 15.30 -4.15 -5.08
CA TYR A 60 15.51 -2.73 -5.33
C TYR A 60 16.24 -2.59 -6.66
N GLU A 61 15.77 -1.71 -7.54
CA GLU A 61 16.43 -1.36 -8.78
C GLU A 61 16.78 0.12 -8.77
N LYS A 62 18.05 0.44 -9.03
CA LYS A 62 18.53 1.81 -9.25
C LYS A 62 18.85 1.97 -10.73
N CYS A 63 17.98 2.66 -11.45
CA CYS A 63 18.10 2.87 -12.88
C CYS A 63 19.13 3.98 -13.18
N PRO A 64 19.81 3.95 -14.33
CA PRO A 64 20.78 4.98 -14.72
C PRO A 64 20.18 6.38 -14.90
N ASP A 65 18.88 6.45 -15.21
CA ASP A 65 18.13 7.71 -15.34
C ASP A 65 17.74 8.31 -13.98
N GLY A 66 18.11 7.67 -12.87
CA GLY A 66 17.78 8.09 -11.51
C GLY A 66 16.47 7.52 -10.99
N ALA A 67 15.71 6.77 -11.79
CA ALA A 67 14.52 6.09 -11.30
C ALA A 67 14.89 5.02 -10.26
N LEU A 68 14.06 4.93 -9.22
CA LEU A 68 14.17 3.94 -8.16
C LEU A 68 12.93 3.07 -8.19
N ILE A 69 13.12 1.77 -8.30
CA ILE A 69 12.03 0.78 -8.28
C ILE A 69 12.22 -0.11 -7.07
N PHE A 70 11.12 -0.40 -6.38
CA PHE A 70 11.06 -1.31 -5.26
C PHE A 70 9.94 -2.31 -5.48
N ARG A 71 10.25 -3.60 -5.36
CA ARG A 71 9.26 -4.67 -5.39
C ARG A 71 9.46 -5.61 -4.22
N SER A 72 8.37 -6.03 -3.59
CA SER A 72 8.39 -7.07 -2.57
C SER A 72 7.46 -8.20 -2.93
N TYR A 73 7.92 -9.42 -2.72
CA TYR A 73 7.24 -10.66 -3.01
C TYR A 73 7.15 -11.50 -1.73
N ASN A 74 6.04 -12.21 -1.54
CA ASN A 74 5.91 -13.17 -0.45
C ASN A 74 6.68 -14.48 -0.75
N LYS A 75 6.71 -15.43 0.21
CA LYS A 75 7.39 -16.73 0.06
C LYS A 75 6.91 -17.58 -1.12
N SER A 76 5.67 -17.37 -1.57
CA SER A 76 5.09 -18.05 -2.73
C SER A 76 5.43 -17.36 -4.05
N GLY A 77 6.22 -16.28 -4.02
CA GLY A 77 6.61 -15.49 -5.19
C GLY A 77 5.54 -14.52 -5.68
N LYS A 78 4.46 -14.29 -4.91
CA LYS A 78 3.43 -13.30 -5.28
C LYS A 78 3.87 -11.89 -4.88
N LEU A 79 3.66 -10.93 -5.78
CA LEU A 79 3.91 -9.51 -5.53
C LEU A 79 2.96 -9.00 -4.45
N ILE A 80 3.50 -8.32 -3.43
CA ILE A 80 2.73 -7.73 -2.31
C ILE A 80 2.86 -6.21 -2.27
N LEU A 81 3.94 -5.65 -2.82
CA LEU A 81 4.21 -4.23 -2.89
C LEU A 81 5.05 -3.93 -4.13
N ASP A 82 4.64 -2.91 -4.88
CA ASP A 82 5.37 -2.36 -6.02
C ASP A 82 5.40 -0.84 -5.86
N PHE A 83 6.57 -0.24 -6.07
CA PHE A 83 6.78 1.19 -5.92
C PHE A 83 7.80 1.63 -6.95
N ALA A 84 7.53 2.78 -7.56
CA ALA A 84 8.48 3.44 -8.42
C ALA A 84 8.51 4.93 -8.11
N ARG A 85 9.71 5.49 -8.06
CA ARG A 85 9.96 6.92 -8.01
C ARG A 85 10.84 7.29 -9.17
N ASN A 86 10.46 8.33 -9.89
CA ASN A 86 11.35 9.03 -10.79
C ASN A 86 11.06 10.52 -10.64
N LEU A 87 12.09 11.36 -10.68
CA LEU A 87 12.04 12.83 -10.64
C LEU A 87 10.63 13.43 -10.48
N ASN A 88 10.33 13.92 -9.27
CA ASN A 88 9.06 14.56 -8.91
C ASN A 88 7.79 13.72 -9.10
N PHE A 89 7.90 12.41 -9.27
CA PHE A 89 6.77 11.50 -9.39
C PHE A 89 7.02 10.23 -8.58
N GLU A 90 5.99 9.79 -7.85
CA GLU A 90 5.98 8.53 -7.12
C GLU A 90 4.68 7.79 -7.38
N VAL A 91 4.78 6.48 -7.54
CA VAL A 91 3.63 5.58 -7.63
C VAL A 91 3.88 4.37 -6.75
N GLY A 92 2.83 3.90 -6.08
CA GLY A 92 2.91 2.69 -5.28
C GLY A 92 1.62 1.89 -5.28
N HIS A 93 1.76 0.57 -5.17
CA HIS A 93 0.70 -0.41 -5.19
C HIS A 93 0.92 -1.45 -4.09
N ARG A 94 -0.14 -1.86 -3.42
CA ARG A 94 -0.13 -2.95 -2.44
C ARG A 94 -1.16 -3.99 -2.84
N TYR A 95 -0.81 -5.25 -2.64
CA TYR A 95 -1.62 -6.38 -3.04
C TYR A 95 -1.94 -7.29 -1.86
N ASP A 96 -3.10 -7.93 -1.88
CA ASP A 96 -3.44 -9.02 -0.97
C ASP A 96 -2.81 -10.36 -1.40
N ASP A 97 -3.04 -11.41 -0.60
CA ASP A 97 -2.51 -12.75 -0.89
C ASP A 97 -3.12 -13.42 -2.13
N LEU A 98 -4.26 -12.92 -2.63
CA LEU A 98 -4.89 -13.37 -3.87
C LEU A 98 -4.31 -12.65 -5.09
N GLY A 99 -3.61 -11.53 -4.88
CA GLY A 99 -3.03 -10.69 -5.93
C GLY A 99 -3.91 -9.52 -6.32
N ASN A 100 -4.98 -9.23 -5.58
CA ASN A 100 -5.81 -8.05 -5.80
C ASN A 100 -5.13 -6.82 -5.24
N MET A 101 -5.20 -5.69 -5.95
CA MET A 101 -4.64 -4.42 -5.50
C MET A 101 -5.55 -3.79 -4.45
N VAL A 102 -5.12 -3.77 -3.19
CA VAL A 102 -5.91 -3.25 -2.05
C VAL A 102 -5.62 -1.80 -1.74
N TYR A 103 -4.50 -1.29 -2.24
CA TYR A 103 -4.11 0.10 -2.06
C TYR A 103 -3.26 0.56 -3.24
N LYS A 104 -3.48 1.79 -3.71
CA LYS A 104 -2.58 2.45 -4.66
C LYS A 104 -2.49 3.94 -4.42
N TYR A 105 -1.39 4.54 -4.83
CA TYR A 105 -1.27 5.99 -4.86
C TYR A 105 -0.39 6.46 -6.01
N ASP A 106 -0.62 7.69 -6.41
CA ASP A 106 0.25 8.49 -7.26
C ASP A 106 0.50 9.84 -6.59
N SER A 107 1.74 10.31 -6.66
CA SER A 107 2.16 11.59 -6.09
C SER A 107 2.99 12.35 -7.11
N VAL A 108 2.71 13.64 -7.25
CA VAL A 108 3.47 14.59 -8.07
C VAL A 108 4.04 15.64 -7.15
N TYR A 109 5.30 15.99 -7.35
CA TYR A 109 6.02 17.00 -6.60
C TYR A 109 6.36 18.20 -7.50
N ASP A 110 6.52 19.38 -6.91
CA ASP A 110 6.96 20.57 -7.61
C ASP A 110 8.49 20.59 -7.83
N GLU A 111 9.00 21.67 -8.42
CA GLU A 111 10.44 21.86 -8.68
C GLU A 111 11.32 21.93 -7.41
N HIS A 112 10.70 22.14 -6.25
CA HIS A 112 11.36 22.14 -4.94
C HIS A 112 11.17 20.83 -4.18
N ASN A 113 10.64 19.78 -4.86
CA ASN A 113 10.37 18.47 -4.28
C ASN A 113 9.31 18.53 -3.15
N VAL A 114 8.41 19.51 -3.20
CA VAL A 114 7.25 19.62 -2.31
C VAL A 114 6.05 18.93 -2.95
N LEU A 115 5.29 18.15 -2.16
CA LEU A 115 4.12 17.44 -2.67
C LEU A 115 3.11 18.44 -3.24
N ALA A 116 2.77 18.28 -4.51
CA ALA A 116 1.84 19.14 -5.22
C ALA A 116 0.47 18.46 -5.40
N ILE A 117 0.47 17.17 -5.76
CA ILE A 117 -0.74 16.37 -5.98
C ILE A 117 -0.53 15.00 -5.37
N LYS A 118 -1.55 14.46 -4.72
CA LYS A 118 -1.59 13.05 -4.31
C LYS A 118 -2.98 12.49 -4.52
N ASN A 119 -3.07 11.33 -5.16
CA ASN A 119 -4.29 10.53 -5.18
C ASN A 119 -3.99 9.21 -4.48
N GLU A 120 -4.78 8.87 -3.47
CA GLU A 120 -4.68 7.60 -2.73
C GLU A 120 -5.98 6.84 -2.87
N TYR A 121 -5.89 5.54 -3.14
CA TYR A 121 -7.03 4.66 -3.31
C TYR A 121 -6.91 3.50 -2.35
N ASP A 122 -7.92 3.32 -1.51
CA ASP A 122 -8.14 2.11 -0.72
C ASP A 122 -9.25 1.28 -1.37
N ILE A 123 -9.02 -0.01 -1.58
CA ILE A 123 -9.91 -0.88 -2.33
C ILE A 123 -10.24 -2.13 -1.51
N GLU A 124 -11.53 -2.38 -1.31
CA GLU A 124 -12.03 -3.64 -0.74
C GLU A 124 -12.70 -4.47 -1.83
N TYR A 125 -12.63 -5.80 -1.65
CA TYR A 125 -13.19 -6.78 -2.56
C TYR A 125 -14.22 -7.67 -1.84
N TYR A 126 -15.15 -8.21 -2.61
CA TYR A 126 -15.93 -9.38 -2.23
C TYR A 126 -15.07 -10.66 -2.35
N ASP A 127 -15.53 -11.75 -1.74
CA ASP A 127 -14.86 -13.05 -1.80
C ASP A 127 -14.67 -13.60 -3.22
N ASP A 128 -15.49 -13.15 -4.19
CA ASP A 128 -15.39 -13.51 -5.60
C ASP A 128 -14.40 -12.63 -6.40
N GLY A 129 -13.67 -11.73 -5.72
CA GLY A 129 -12.66 -10.86 -6.31
C GLY A 129 -13.21 -9.62 -7.01
N LYS A 130 -14.52 -9.35 -6.97
CA LYS A 130 -15.07 -8.09 -7.48
C LYS A 130 -14.91 -6.97 -6.45
N LYS A 131 -14.70 -5.74 -6.92
CA LYS A 131 -14.63 -4.57 -6.04
C LYS A 131 -15.96 -4.42 -5.28
N LYS A 132 -15.84 -4.09 -4.00
CA LYS A 132 -16.94 -3.80 -3.08
C LYS A 132 -16.97 -2.32 -2.72
N LEU A 133 -15.80 -1.77 -2.39
CA LEU A 133 -15.61 -0.38 -2.00
C LEU A 133 -14.32 0.13 -2.62
N GLU A 134 -14.35 1.37 -3.11
CA GLU A 134 -13.17 2.13 -3.48
C GLU A 134 -13.27 3.51 -2.82
N VAL A 135 -12.24 3.90 -2.07
CA VAL A 135 -12.14 5.20 -1.42
C VAL A 135 -10.96 5.93 -2.03
N LEU A 136 -11.21 7.08 -2.67
CA LEU A 136 -10.19 7.94 -3.26
C LEU A 136 -10.01 9.20 -2.41
N THR A 137 -8.82 9.42 -1.86
CA THR A 137 -8.46 10.65 -1.16
C THR A 137 -7.53 11.49 -2.03
N LYS A 138 -7.81 12.79 -2.15
CA LYS A 138 -7.06 13.72 -3.00
C LYS A 138 -6.45 14.86 -2.19
N PHE A 139 -5.16 15.10 -2.41
CA PHE A 139 -4.45 16.30 -1.99
C PHE A 139 -4.11 17.15 -3.24
N PRO A 140 -4.22 18.49 -3.19
CA PRO A 140 -4.46 19.34 -2.02
C PRO A 140 -5.93 19.72 -1.80
N ASP A 141 -6.85 19.22 -2.64
CA ASP A 141 -8.26 19.62 -2.60
C ASP A 141 -9.02 19.13 -1.36
N ASP A 142 -8.38 18.24 -0.57
CA ASP A 142 -8.92 17.54 0.60
C ASP A 142 -10.30 16.93 0.30
N VAL A 143 -10.39 16.27 -0.87
CA VAL A 143 -11.59 15.59 -1.35
C VAL A 143 -11.45 14.10 -1.11
N THR A 144 -12.47 13.51 -0.50
CA THR A 144 -12.62 12.06 -0.38
C THR A 144 -13.81 11.59 -1.18
N VAL A 145 -13.60 10.63 -2.08
CA VAL A 145 -14.65 10.03 -2.91
C VAL A 145 -14.85 8.60 -2.47
N TYR A 146 -16.08 8.26 -2.09
CA TYR A 146 -16.50 6.91 -1.75
C TYR A 146 -17.30 6.33 -2.91
N MET A 147 -16.93 5.14 -3.36
CA MET A 147 -17.65 4.41 -4.39
C MET A 147 -17.96 3.00 -3.90
N GLN A 148 -19.26 2.67 -3.86
CA GLN A 148 -19.72 1.33 -3.51
C GLN A 148 -20.23 0.59 -4.75
N TYR A 149 -19.98 -0.71 -4.77
CA TYR A 149 -20.33 -1.60 -5.88
C TYR A 149 -21.14 -2.78 -5.36
N ASP A 150 -22.04 -3.30 -6.20
CA ASP A 150 -22.73 -4.55 -5.92
C ASP A 150 -21.89 -5.79 -6.31
N LYS A 151 -22.42 -6.99 -6.02
CA LYS A 151 -21.78 -8.27 -6.39
C LYS A 151 -21.71 -8.53 -7.90
N SER A 152 -22.33 -7.73 -8.75
CA SER A 152 -22.15 -7.79 -10.20
C SER A 152 -20.99 -6.90 -10.67
N GLY A 153 -20.49 -6.01 -9.80
CA GLY A 153 -19.49 -5.00 -10.12
C GLY A 153 -20.11 -3.68 -10.59
N LYS A 154 -21.44 -3.51 -10.52
CA LYS A 154 -22.10 -2.25 -10.86
C LYS A 154 -21.94 -1.27 -9.70
N ARG A 155 -21.58 -0.01 -9.99
CA ARG A 155 -21.57 1.07 -9.00
C ARG A 155 -22.99 1.35 -8.54
N ILE A 156 -23.22 1.29 -7.24
CA ILE A 156 -24.54 1.55 -6.62
C ILE A 156 -24.55 2.86 -5.83
N GLU A 157 -23.39 3.37 -5.44
CA GLU A 157 -23.29 4.63 -4.73
C GLU A 157 -21.98 5.34 -5.09
N LYS A 158 -22.05 6.66 -5.19
CA LYS A 158 -20.90 7.56 -5.20
C LYS A 158 -21.19 8.76 -4.32
N ILE A 159 -20.27 9.05 -3.39
CA ILE A 159 -20.31 10.21 -2.50
C ILE A 159 -18.98 10.94 -2.64
N GLU A 160 -19.02 12.25 -2.85
CA GLU A 160 -17.83 13.12 -2.74
C GLU A 160 -17.97 13.99 -1.49
N GLU A 161 -16.98 13.90 -0.62
CA GLU A 161 -16.86 14.66 0.62
C GLU A 161 -15.75 15.70 0.48
N ARG A 162 -16.07 16.95 0.81
CA ARG A 162 -15.13 18.07 0.86
C ARG A 162 -15.39 18.90 2.10
N GLY A 163 -14.57 18.69 3.12
CA GLY A 163 -14.78 19.30 4.44
C GLY A 163 -16.17 18.94 4.99
N THR A 164 -17.02 19.95 5.22
CA THR A 164 -18.37 19.76 5.77
C THR A 164 -19.44 19.44 4.73
N VAL A 165 -19.07 19.34 3.45
CA VAL A 165 -20.01 19.10 2.34
C VAL A 165 -19.90 17.67 1.86
N LYS A 166 -21.04 16.98 1.76
CA LYS A 166 -21.15 15.67 1.11
C LYS A 166 -22.09 15.78 -0.09
N THR A 167 -21.70 15.28 -1.24
CA THR A 167 -22.52 15.28 -2.46
C THR A 167 -22.67 13.84 -2.96
N TRP A 168 -23.90 13.42 -3.23
CA TRP A 168 -24.22 12.10 -3.79
C TRP A 168 -24.45 12.23 -5.28
N PHE A 169 -24.04 11.21 -6.02
CA PHE A 169 -24.13 11.16 -7.47
C PHE A 169 -24.91 9.94 -7.95
N ASP A 170 -25.55 10.07 -9.10
CA ASP A 170 -26.19 8.94 -9.79
C ASP A 170 -25.18 8.09 -10.58
N GLU A 171 -25.67 7.11 -11.34
CA GLU A 171 -24.84 6.23 -12.18
C GLU A 171 -24.17 6.96 -13.38
N ASN A 172 -24.62 8.17 -13.73
CA ASN A 172 -24.05 8.99 -14.79
C ASN A 172 -23.16 10.13 -14.26
N ASP A 173 -22.77 10.05 -12.98
CA ASP A 173 -21.99 11.08 -12.28
C ASP A 173 -22.67 12.45 -12.23
N LYS A 174 -24.01 12.50 -12.26
CA LYS A 174 -24.78 13.71 -11.99
C LYS A 174 -25.07 13.84 -10.50
N PRO A 175 -24.87 15.02 -9.89
CA PRO A 175 -25.17 15.23 -8.49
C PRO A 175 -26.68 15.18 -8.26
N ILE A 176 -27.13 14.39 -7.28
CA ILE A 176 -28.57 14.19 -6.97
C ILE A 176 -28.97 14.67 -5.58
N LYS A 177 -28.01 14.80 -4.66
CA LYS A 177 -28.24 15.26 -3.29
C LYS A 177 -26.97 15.90 -2.77
N ARG A 178 -27.10 16.92 -1.93
CA ARG A 178 -26.00 17.51 -1.16
C ARG A 178 -26.39 17.71 0.29
N GLU A 179 -25.47 17.43 1.19
CA GLU A 179 -25.57 17.77 2.60
C GLU A 179 -24.45 18.74 2.98
N ILE A 180 -24.78 19.71 3.81
CA ILE A 180 -23.85 20.71 4.34
C ILE A 180 -24.00 20.71 5.85
N ASP A 181 -22.97 20.26 6.56
CA ASP A 181 -22.90 20.35 8.01
C ASP A 181 -22.47 21.78 8.42
N ARG A 182 -23.33 22.46 9.18
CA ARG A 182 -23.08 23.82 9.69
C ARG A 182 -22.71 23.82 11.18
N GLY A 183 -22.30 22.67 11.73
CA GLY A 183 -21.99 22.49 13.14
C GLY A 183 -23.23 22.70 14.00
N SER A 184 -23.21 23.71 14.87
CA SER A 184 -24.36 24.04 15.74
C SER A 184 -25.63 24.43 14.98
N GLY A 185 -25.52 24.79 13.69
CA GLY A 185 -26.66 25.07 12.81
C GLY A 185 -27.34 23.82 12.25
N GLY A 186 -26.86 22.61 12.55
CA GLY A 186 -27.35 21.35 12.02
C GLY A 186 -27.02 21.13 10.53
N ILE A 187 -27.58 20.06 9.96
CA ILE A 187 -27.34 19.63 8.59
C ILE A 187 -28.42 20.21 7.67
N ILE A 188 -28.00 20.86 6.57
CA ILE A 188 -28.89 21.21 5.46
C ILE A 188 -28.80 20.12 4.41
N THR A 189 -29.93 19.60 3.95
CA THR A 189 -30.02 18.71 2.80
C THR A 189 -30.65 19.43 1.61
N GLN A 190 -30.01 19.32 0.45
CA GLN A 190 -30.47 19.86 -0.84
C GLN A 190 -30.73 18.70 -1.80
N ASP A 191 -31.89 18.71 -2.47
CA ASP A 191 -32.17 17.85 -3.63
C ASP A 191 -31.64 18.55 -4.89
N LEU A 192 -30.83 17.84 -5.68
CA LEU A 192 -30.15 18.38 -6.86
C LEU A 192 -30.66 17.80 -8.18
N ARG A 193 -31.68 16.93 -8.15
CA ARG A 193 -32.15 16.20 -9.35
C ARG A 193 -32.77 17.09 -10.43
N ASN A 194 -33.19 18.30 -10.08
CA ASN A 194 -33.90 19.24 -10.96
C ASN A 194 -33.07 20.48 -11.32
N GLN A 195 -31.75 20.44 -11.12
CA GLN A 195 -30.84 21.54 -11.49
C GLN A 195 -30.25 21.35 -12.89
#